data_AF-A0A8T6W6L4-F1
#
_entry.id   AF-A0A8T6W6L4-F1
#
_cell.length_a   1.000
_cell.length_b   1.000
_cell.length_c   1.000
_cell.angle_alpha   90.00
_cell.angle_beta   90.00
_cell.angle_gamma   90.00
#
_symmetry.space_group_name_H-M   'P 1'
#
loop_
_entity.id
_entity.type
_entity.pdbx_description
1 polymer ?
#
loop_
_entity_poly.entity_id
_entity_poly.type
_entity_poly.pdbx_seq_one_letter_code
_entity_poly.pdbx_strand_id
1 'polypeptide(L)'
;AATSSKLAVEIMEKGAAIYGAGKIMGATGLLLGLAKSRGWEGACLLGATTGIKADREAAFSVFKFLMKMLGTEVGKGSLGKA
;
A
#
# COMPACT_ATOMS: atom_id res chain seq x y z
N ALA A 1 1.86 0.97 6.44
CA ALA A 1 1.32 0.94 7.82
C ALA A 1 0.31 -0.20 7.94
N ALA A 2 0.07 -0.77 9.11
CA ALA A 2 -0.85 -1.90 9.29
C ALA A 2 -1.64 -1.82 10.61
N THR A 3 -2.73 -2.58 10.73
CA THR A 3 -3.57 -2.62 11.94
C THR A 3 -2.92 -3.39 13.10
N SER A 4 -1.95 -4.27 12.83
CA SER A 4 -1.16 -5.01 13.82
C SER A 4 0.35 -5.00 13.50
N SER A 5 1.19 -5.14 14.52
CA SER A 5 2.65 -5.22 14.36
C SER A 5 3.07 -6.48 13.59
N LYS A 6 2.37 -7.60 13.82
CA LYS A 6 2.61 -8.86 13.09
C LYS A 6 2.41 -8.66 11.58
N LEU A 7 1.29 -8.07 11.18
CA LEU A 7 0.99 -7.79 9.77
C LEU A 7 1.99 -6.79 9.16
N ALA A 8 2.41 -5.78 9.94
CA ALA A 8 3.44 -4.84 9.47
C ALA A 8 4.76 -5.54 9.17
N VAL A 9 5.20 -6.47 10.02
CA VAL A 9 6.43 -7.25 9.83
C VAL A 9 6.31 -8.18 8.61
N GLU A 10 5.20 -8.90 8.47
CA GLU A 10 4.98 -9.78 7.30
C GLU A 10 5.06 -9.01 5.97
N ILE A 11 4.45 -7.83 5.91
CA ILE A 11 4.49 -6.98 4.71
C ILE A 11 5.90 -6.43 4.48
N MET A 12 6.64 -6.11 5.55
CA MET A 12 8.03 -5.67 5.48
C MET A 12 8.94 -6.77 4.93
N GLU A 13 8.78 -8.02 5.38
CA GLU A 13 9.52 -9.19 4.88
C GLU A 13 9.28 -9.44 3.38
N LYS A 14 8.11 -9.05 2.86
CA LYS A 14 7.80 -9.09 1.42
C LYS A 14 8.47 -7.96 0.62
N GLY A 15 9.14 -7.02 1.28
CA GLY A 15 9.94 -5.96 0.66
C GLY A 15 9.38 -4.53 0.80
N ALA A 16 8.41 -4.30 1.68
CA ALA A 16 7.97 -2.95 2.03
C ALA A 16 8.84 -2.32 3.13
N ALA A 17 8.79 -1.00 3.25
CA ALA A 17 9.26 -0.28 4.43
C ALA A 17 8.08 0.05 5.37
N ILE A 18 8.32 0.01 6.68
CA ILE A 18 7.33 0.46 7.66
C ILE A 18 7.28 1.99 7.64
N TYR A 19 6.09 2.52 7.34
CA TYR A 19 5.85 3.96 7.35
C TYR A 19 5.87 4.50 8.79
N GLY A 20 6.80 5.42 9.08
CA GLY A 20 6.93 6.11 10.37
C GLY A 20 6.98 7.63 10.27
N ALA A 21 6.75 8.22 9.09
CA ALA A 21 6.96 9.64 8.84
C ALA A 21 5.79 10.56 9.24
N GLY A 22 4.78 10.05 9.95
CA GLY A 22 3.64 10.86 10.42
C GLY A 22 2.29 10.16 10.31
N LYS A 23 1.26 10.93 9.97
CA LYS A 23 -0.14 10.48 9.89
C LYS A 23 -0.54 10.23 8.44
N ILE A 24 -1.27 9.14 8.21
CA ILE A 24 -1.96 8.91 6.93
C ILE A 24 -3.30 9.64 7.00
N MET A 25 -3.49 10.65 6.16
CA MET A 25 -4.70 11.47 6.13
C MET A 25 -5.70 11.01 5.07
N GLY A 26 -6.94 11.47 5.19
CA GLY A 26 -8.02 11.18 4.23
C GLY A 26 -8.61 9.78 4.38
N ALA A 27 -9.29 9.31 3.33
CA ALA A 27 -10.04 8.06 3.34
C ALA A 27 -9.17 6.85 3.72
N THR A 28 -7.95 6.75 3.21
CA THR A 28 -7.02 5.64 3.50
C THR A 28 -6.65 5.56 4.98
N GLY A 29 -6.42 6.70 5.63
CA GLY A 29 -6.15 6.76 7.07
C GLY A 29 -7.36 6.38 7.90
N LEU A 30 -8.53 6.93 7.55
CA LEU A 30 -9.80 6.62 8.22
C LEU A 30 -10.17 5.14 8.10
N LEU A 31 -10.04 4.56 6.90
CA LEU A 31 -10.31 3.14 6.66
C LEU A 31 -9.36 2.24 7.47
N LEU A 32 -8.07 2.56 7.52
CA LEU A 32 -7.10 1.79 8.31
C LEU A 32 -7.40 1.88 9.81
N GLY A 33 -7.73 3.07 10.31
CA GLY A 33 -8.11 3.28 11.71
C GLY A 33 -9.40 2.55 12.07
N LEU A 34 -10.41 2.61 11.20
CA LEU A 34 -11.69 1.93 11.39
C LEU A 34 -11.53 0.39 11.34
N ALA A 35 -10.72 -0.13 10.42
CA ALA A 35 -10.38 -1.54 10.36
C ALA A 35 -9.75 -1.99 11.70
N LYS A 36 -8.77 -1.22 12.22
CA LYS A 36 -8.17 -1.50 13.53
C LYS A 36 -9.20 -1.48 14.65
N SER A 37 -10.08 -0.48 14.70
CA SER A 37 -11.14 -0.36 15.72
C SER A 37 -12.14 -1.52 15.67
N ARG A 38 -12.31 -2.18 14.52
CA ARG A 38 -13.21 -3.32 14.32
C ARG A 38 -12.51 -4.67 14.46
N GLY A 39 -11.22 -4.70 14.80
CA GLY A 39 -10.43 -5.93 14.87
C GLY A 39 -10.15 -6.57 13.51
N TRP A 40 -10.24 -5.81 12.42
CA TRP A 40 -9.94 -6.30 11.08
C TRP A 40 -8.44 -6.20 10.77
N GLU A 41 -7.93 -7.23 10.09
CA GLU A 41 -6.59 -7.18 9.51
C GLU A 41 -6.60 -6.27 8.29
N GLY A 42 -5.69 -5.31 8.25
CA GLY A 42 -5.63 -4.33 7.18
C GLY A 42 -4.28 -3.62 7.13
N ALA A 43 -3.90 -3.19 5.94
CA ALA A 43 -2.69 -2.42 5.72
C ALA A 43 -2.92 -1.31 4.68
N CYS A 44 -2.14 -0.24 4.80
CA CYS A 44 -2.07 0.82 3.83
C CYS A 44 -0.69 0.78 3.16
N LEU A 45 -0.72 0.59 1.83
CA LEU A 45 0.44 0.67 0.94
C LEU A 45 0.59 2.10 0.43
N LEU A 46 1.80 2.63 0.46
CA LEU A 46 2.12 4.00 0.06
C LEU A 46 3.25 3.94 -0.97
N GLY A 47 3.05 4.61 -2.11
CA GLY A 47 4.08 4.84 -3.11
C GLY A 47 4.61 6.27 -2.97
N ALA A 48 5.93 6.43 -2.97
CA ALA A 48 6.54 7.76 -3.01
C ALA A 48 6.28 8.40 -4.38
N THR A 49 5.83 9.65 -4.38
CA THR A 49 5.64 10.46 -5.59
C THR A 49 6.48 11.73 -5.49
N THR A 50 6.81 12.33 -6.63
CA THR A 50 7.60 13.59 -6.68
C THR A 50 6.73 14.85 -6.59
N GLY A 51 5.41 14.70 -6.62
CA GLY A 51 4.47 15.82 -6.55
C GLY A 51 3.01 15.37 -6.48
N ILE A 52 2.11 16.30 -6.80
CA ILE A 52 0.64 16.15 -6.67
C ILE A 52 0.01 15.62 -7.97
N LYS A 53 0.74 15.67 -9.09
CA LYS A 53 0.27 15.14 -10.38
C LYS A 53 0.21 13.61 -10.33
N ALA A 54 -0.63 13.03 -11.20
CA ALA A 54 -0.70 11.59 -11.36
C ALA A 54 0.69 11.02 -11.69
N ASP A 55 1.16 10.09 -10.86
CA ASP A 55 2.45 9.43 -10.99
C ASP A 55 2.22 7.95 -11.34
N ARG A 56 2.36 7.65 -12.64
CA ARG A 56 2.13 6.32 -13.18
C ARG A 56 3.15 5.30 -12.69
N GLU A 57 4.39 5.71 -12.47
CA GLU A 57 5.45 4.82 -12.01
C GLU A 57 5.25 4.43 -10.55
N ALA A 58 4.93 5.41 -9.70
CA ALA A 58 4.58 5.16 -8.31
C ALA A 58 3.34 4.27 -8.18
N ALA A 59 2.29 4.55 -8.96
CA ALA A 59 1.08 3.74 -8.97
C ALA A 59 1.37 2.28 -9.40
N PHE A 60 2.17 2.10 -10.45
CA PHE A 60 2.55 0.78 -10.94
C PHE A 60 3.45 0.01 -9.97
N SER A 61 4.33 0.71 -9.24
CA SER A 61 5.16 0.13 -8.18
C SER A 61 4.30 -0.43 -7.04
N VAL A 62 3.34 0.36 -6.55
CA VAL A 62 2.40 -0.08 -5.50
C VAL A 62 1.54 -1.26 -6.00
N PHE A 63 1.05 -1.20 -7.24
CA PHE A 63 0.27 -2.28 -7.84
C PHE A 63 1.07 -3.58 -7.94
N LYS A 64 2.32 -3.54 -8.43
CA LYS A 64 3.20 -4.72 -8.49
C LYS A 64 3.43 -5.31 -7.10
N PHE A 65 3.65 -4.46 -6.10
CA PHE A 65 3.84 -4.91 -4.73
C PHE A 65 2.57 -5.58 -4.17
N LEU A 66 1.40 -5.00 -4.42
CA LEU A 66 0.12 -5.59 -4.04
C LEU A 66 -0.07 -6.97 -4.67
N MET A 67 0.23 -7.12 -5.95
CA MET A 67 0.09 -8.40 -6.66
C MET A 67 1.07 -9.45 -6.13
N LYS A 68 2.32 -9.05 -5.82
CA LYS A 68 3.27 -9.91 -5.12
C LYS A 68 2.73 -10.38 -3.76
N MET A 69 2.06 -9.51 -3.01
CA MET A 69 1.44 -9.89 -1.73
C MET A 69 0.30 -10.90 -1.91
N LEU A 70 -0.50 -10.77 -2.97
CA LEU A 70 -1.63 -11.65 -3.27
C LEU A 70 -1.20 -12.97 -3.95
N GLY A 71 0.09 -13.15 -4.26
CA GLY A 71 0.58 -14.34 -4.95
C GLY A 71 0.18 -14.42 -6.43
N THR A 72 -0.20 -13.28 -7.03
CA THR A 72 -0.61 -13.20 -8.44
C THR A 72 0.52 -12.62 -9.28
N GLU A 73 0.89 -13.30 -10.37
CA GLU A 73 1.88 -12.80 -11.32
C GLU A 73 1.29 -11.68 -12.18
N VAL A 74 1.92 -10.50 -12.16
CA VAL A 74 1.52 -9.40 -13.06
C VAL A 74 2.10 -9.65 -14.44
N GLY A 75 1.28 -10.18 -15.35
CA GLY A 75 1.54 -10.07 -16.78
C GLY A 75 1.59 -8.59 -17.19
N LYS A 76 2.49 -8.22 -18.12
CA LYS A 76 2.54 -6.90 -18.75
C LYS A 76 1.28 -6.67 -19.62
N GLY A 77 0.11 -6.56 -18.99
CA GLY A 77 -1.12 -6.09 -19.62
C GLY A 77 -1.11 -4.57 -19.62
N SER A 78 -1.15 -3.97 -20.80
CA SER A 78 -1.09 -2.53 -21.07
C SER A 78 -1.97 -1.71 -20.11
N LEU A 79 -1.36 -1.08 -19.10
CA LEU A 79 -2.00 0.05 -18.42
C LEU A 79 -2.17 1.15 -19.49
N GLY A 80 -3.42 1.50 -19.79
CA GLY A 80 -3.77 2.43 -20.86
C GLY A 80 -2.97 3.74 -20.78
N LYS A 81 -2.54 4.23 -21.94
CA LYS A 81 -2.09 5.61 -22.09
C LYS A 81 -3.33 6.49 -21.86
N ALA A 82 -3.26 7.38 -20.88
CA ALA A 82 -4.16 8.51 -20.74
C ALA A 82 -3.30 9.77 -20.80
#